data_AF-A0A139HZU5-F1
#
_entry.id   AF-A0A139HZU5-F1
#
_cell.length_a   1.000
_cell.length_b   1.000
_cell.length_c   1.000
_cell.angle_alpha   90.00
_cell.angle_beta   90.00
_cell.angle_gamma   90.00
#
_symmetry.space_group_name_H-M   'P 1'
#
loop_
_entity.id
_entity.type
_entity.pdbx_description
1 polymer ?
#
loop_
_entity_poly.entity_id
_entity_poly.type
_entity_poly.pdbx_seq_one_letter_code
_entity_poly.pdbx_strand_id
1 'polypeptide(L)'
;MLERIARASVAKQLPQLSLLQSGAPLSLHATAGQHTRNATSSSLPNDAASRRRRAVTVINDTGAVPWKDLSLGEKAARTTQQSFNFGLVLLGIGLTGGVAVVLWLEVFSTDSKTAHFNRAADRIRADPKCREILTGESMSHKRDVQAYGEPSWSRWARNRRIASRFETDRAGVEHLHMHFYVEGKAAKGTVHLHMTRRPGEDFEYQMLALDVPGQQRYYLENASSTQRKVGKMFGVNWNR
;
A
#
# COMPACT_ATOMS: atom_id res chain seq x y z
N MET A 1 43.99 50.03 -11.74
CA MET A 1 44.57 48.67 -11.60
C MET A 1 43.53 47.82 -10.90
N LEU A 2 42.64 47.12 -11.64
CA LEU A 2 42.87 45.77 -12.18
C LEU A 2 43.26 44.83 -11.03
N GLU A 3 42.43 43.89 -10.59
CA GLU A 3 41.85 42.85 -11.45
C GLU A 3 40.44 42.40 -11.04
N ARG A 4 39.64 42.17 -12.08
CA ARG A 4 38.43 41.37 -12.05
C ARG A 4 38.84 39.90 -12.03
N ILE A 5 38.64 39.21 -10.91
CA ILE A 5 38.74 37.74 -10.89
C ILE A 5 37.44 37.18 -11.44
N ALA A 6 37.50 36.72 -12.68
CA ALA A 6 36.44 36.02 -13.37
C ALA A 6 36.08 34.74 -12.60
N ARG A 7 34.82 34.63 -12.16
CA ARG A 7 34.25 33.36 -11.70
C ARG A 7 34.19 32.42 -12.91
N ALA A 8 35.09 31.44 -12.95
CA ALA A 8 34.98 30.32 -13.86
C ALA A 8 33.66 29.56 -13.56
N SER A 9 32.75 29.58 -14.52
CA SER A 9 31.56 28.74 -14.53
C SER A 9 32.00 27.28 -14.64
N VAL A 10 32.06 26.58 -13.50
CA VAL A 10 32.17 25.12 -13.49
C VAL A 10 30.80 24.57 -13.87
N ALA A 11 30.56 24.49 -15.18
CA ALA A 11 29.48 23.70 -15.72
C ALA A 11 29.76 22.24 -15.33
N LYS A 12 29.03 21.73 -14.33
CA LYS A 12 28.98 20.29 -14.05
C LYS A 12 28.45 19.62 -15.32
N GLN A 13 29.35 18.99 -16.08
CA GLN A 13 28.99 18.04 -17.11
C GLN A 13 28.09 16.98 -16.49
N LEU A 14 26.81 17.06 -16.84
CA LEU A 14 25.86 15.97 -16.66
C LEU A 14 26.38 14.81 -17.52
N PRO A 15 26.50 13.58 -16.99
CA PRO A 15 26.71 12.43 -17.84
C PRO A 15 25.48 12.33 -18.74
N GLN A 16 25.68 12.52 -20.05
CA GLN A 16 24.67 12.24 -21.05
C GLN A 16 24.36 10.74 -20.93
N LEU A 17 23.19 10.43 -20.37
CA LEU A 17 22.61 9.10 -20.47
C LEU A 17 22.32 8.89 -21.95
N SER A 18 23.13 8.06 -22.59
CA SER A 18 22.83 7.51 -23.90
C SER A 18 21.54 6.71 -23.79
N LEU A 19 20.44 7.33 -24.19
CA LEU A 19 19.23 6.66 -24.60
C LEU A 19 19.61 5.71 -25.74
N LEU A 20 19.78 4.43 -25.43
CA LEU A 20 19.69 3.38 -26.43
C LEU A 20 18.23 3.30 -26.89
N GLN A 21 17.86 4.17 -27.82
CA GLN A 21 16.77 3.94 -28.74
C GLN A 21 17.18 2.79 -29.67
N SER A 22 16.97 1.56 -29.22
CA SER A 22 16.86 0.41 -30.11
C SER A 22 15.43 0.37 -30.64
N GLY A 23 15.15 1.25 -31.59
CA GLY A 23 13.99 1.13 -32.48
C GLY A 23 14.30 0.10 -33.56
N ALA A 24 14.31 -1.18 -33.20
CA ALA A 24 14.21 -2.24 -34.20
C ALA A 24 12.72 -2.45 -34.50
N PRO A 25 12.26 -2.33 -35.75
CA PRO A 25 10.92 -2.80 -36.08
C PRO A 25 10.88 -4.30 -35.76
N LEU A 26 9.94 -4.71 -34.90
CA LEU A 26 9.54 -6.11 -34.81
C LEU A 26 8.96 -6.50 -36.16
N SER A 27 9.82 -6.94 -37.07
CA SER A 27 9.41 -7.77 -38.19
C SER A 27 8.77 -9.01 -37.59
N LEU A 28 7.44 -9.09 -37.69
CA LEU A 28 6.67 -10.31 -37.57
C LEU A 28 7.22 -11.29 -38.61
N HIS A 29 8.31 -12.00 -38.26
CA HIS A 29 8.56 -13.29 -38.84
C HIS A 29 7.46 -14.19 -38.29
N ALA A 30 6.35 -14.24 -39.04
CA ALA A 30 5.52 -15.41 -39.04
C ALA A 30 6.45 -16.57 -39.38
N THR A 31 6.90 -17.31 -38.36
CA THR A 31 7.34 -18.68 -38.55
C THR A 31 6.08 -19.44 -38.91
N ALA A 32 5.66 -19.30 -40.17
CA ALA A 32 5.03 -20.38 -40.89
C ALA A 32 6.05 -21.51 -40.82
N GLY A 33 5.93 -22.32 -39.77
CA GLY A 33 6.60 -23.60 -39.68
C GLY A 33 6.20 -24.34 -40.93
N GLN A 34 7.07 -24.31 -41.93
CA GLN A 34 7.00 -25.18 -43.08
C GLN A 34 7.12 -26.59 -42.50
N HIS A 35 5.96 -27.18 -42.21
CA HIS A 35 5.83 -28.62 -42.13
C HIS A 35 6.22 -29.13 -43.51
N THR A 36 7.51 -29.42 -43.68
CA THR A 36 7.99 -30.27 -44.75
C THR A 36 7.28 -31.60 -44.59
N ARG A 37 6.22 -31.77 -45.38
CA ARG A 37 5.58 -33.06 -45.60
C ARG A 37 6.58 -33.88 -46.40
N ASN A 38 7.48 -34.56 -45.70
CA ASN A 38 8.29 -35.60 -46.31
C ASN A 38 7.35 -36.78 -46.61
N ALA A 39 6.74 -36.75 -47.78
CA ALA A 39 6.04 -37.88 -48.36
C ALA A 39 7.08 -38.80 -49.03
N THR A 40 7.67 -39.70 -48.25
CA THR A 40 8.34 -40.88 -48.81
C THR A 40 7.29 -41.97 -48.97
N SER A 41 6.76 -42.10 -50.18
CA SER A 41 5.99 -43.27 -50.60
C SER A 41 6.97 -44.43 -50.84
N SER A 42 7.31 -45.17 -49.77
CA SER A 42 7.95 -46.47 -49.89
C SER A 42 6.89 -47.55 -49.67
N SER A 43 6.37 -48.09 -50.76
CA SER A 43 5.58 -49.31 -50.77
C SER A 43 6.50 -50.52 -50.54
N LEU A 44 6.38 -51.17 -49.38
CA LEU A 44 6.91 -52.50 -49.04
C LEU A 44 6.06 -53.07 -47.87
N PRO A 45 6.05 -54.39 -47.65
CA PRO A 45 4.86 -55.23 -47.66
C PRO A 45 4.02 -55.14 -46.38
N ASN A 46 2.77 -55.55 -46.54
CA ASN A 46 1.73 -55.73 -45.53
C ASN A 46 2.13 -56.81 -44.51
N ASP A 47 2.99 -56.47 -43.55
CA ASP A 47 3.08 -57.18 -42.28
C ASP A 47 2.27 -56.40 -41.25
N ALA A 48 1.09 -56.93 -40.93
CA ALA A 48 0.18 -56.47 -39.90
C ALA A 48 0.76 -56.69 -38.48
N ALA A 49 1.91 -56.08 -38.19
CA ALA A 49 2.50 -56.01 -36.86
C ALA A 49 2.47 -54.56 -36.37
N SER A 50 1.37 -54.22 -35.70
CA SER A 50 1.14 -53.03 -34.85
C SER A 50 2.35 -52.09 -34.68
N ARG A 51 2.33 -50.94 -35.37
CA ARG A 51 3.21 -49.81 -35.07
C ARG A 51 2.89 -49.32 -33.65
N ARG A 52 3.62 -49.84 -32.66
CA ARG A 52 3.38 -49.58 -31.23
C ARG A 52 3.43 -48.08 -30.96
N ARG A 53 2.28 -47.49 -30.59
CA ARG A 53 2.16 -46.07 -30.21
C ARG A 53 3.15 -45.76 -29.08
N ARG A 54 3.85 -44.61 -29.15
CA ARG A 54 4.72 -44.14 -28.06
C ARG A 54 3.85 -43.79 -26.84
N ALA A 55 4.27 -44.24 -25.67
CA ALA A 55 3.56 -43.95 -24.42
C ALA A 55 3.60 -42.44 -24.11
N VAL A 56 2.46 -41.88 -23.75
CA VAL A 56 2.31 -40.47 -23.36
C VAL A 56 2.80 -40.29 -21.93
N THR A 57 3.80 -39.44 -21.76
CA THR A 57 4.40 -39.11 -20.46
C THR A 57 4.14 -37.64 -20.13
N VAL A 58 4.44 -37.24 -18.90
CA VAL A 58 4.25 -35.87 -18.39
C VAL A 58 5.00 -34.82 -19.23
N ILE A 59 6.02 -35.23 -20.00
CA ILE A 59 6.89 -34.34 -20.77
C ILE A 59 6.54 -34.35 -22.27
N ASN A 60 6.02 -35.47 -22.80
CA ASN A 60 5.88 -35.71 -24.24
C ASN A 60 4.40 -35.70 -24.71
N ASP A 61 3.48 -35.15 -23.91
CA ASP A 61 2.08 -35.08 -24.28
C ASP A 61 1.81 -33.89 -25.22
N THR A 62 1.39 -34.19 -26.45
CA THR A 62 1.08 -33.19 -27.50
C THR A 62 -0.42 -32.98 -27.72
N GLY A 63 -1.29 -33.67 -26.97
CA GLY A 63 -2.74 -33.56 -27.14
C GLY A 63 -3.34 -34.40 -28.28
N ALA A 64 -2.53 -34.95 -29.18
CA ALA A 64 -3.00 -35.61 -30.41
C ALA A 64 -3.75 -36.95 -30.20
N VAL A 65 -3.51 -37.63 -29.08
CA VAL A 65 -4.17 -38.91 -28.76
C VAL A 65 -5.48 -38.67 -27.98
N PRO A 66 -6.63 -39.20 -28.43
CA PRO A 66 -7.91 -39.09 -27.72
C PRO A 66 -7.87 -39.72 -26.33
N TRP A 67 -8.59 -39.13 -25.36
CA TRP A 67 -8.64 -39.58 -23.97
C TRP A 67 -9.03 -41.06 -23.78
N LYS A 68 -9.94 -41.54 -24.64
CA LYS A 68 -10.43 -42.94 -24.61
C LYS A 68 -9.34 -43.97 -24.92
N ASP A 69 -8.31 -43.59 -25.67
CA ASP A 69 -7.25 -44.49 -26.17
C ASP A 69 -5.96 -44.44 -25.32
N LEU A 70 -6.00 -43.72 -24.19
CA LEU A 70 -4.92 -43.59 -23.22
C LEU A 70 -5.05 -44.66 -22.13
N SER A 71 -3.92 -45.27 -21.77
CA SER A 71 -3.83 -46.16 -20.61
C SER A 71 -3.98 -45.37 -19.29
N LEU A 72 -4.27 -46.06 -18.19
CA LEU A 72 -4.43 -45.46 -16.86
C LEU A 72 -3.22 -44.60 -16.45
N GLY A 73 -2.00 -45.06 -16.72
CA GLY A 73 -0.76 -44.30 -16.43
C GLY A 73 -0.58 -43.06 -17.30
N GLU A 74 -0.97 -43.13 -18.57
CA GLU A 74 -0.88 -41.98 -19.49
C GLU A 74 -1.95 -40.92 -19.21
N LYS A 75 -3.14 -41.33 -18.78
CA LYS A 75 -4.18 -40.42 -18.27
C LYS A 75 -3.69 -39.69 -17.04
N ALA A 76 -3.09 -40.41 -16.10
CA ALA A 76 -2.47 -39.81 -14.93
C ALA A 76 -1.39 -38.81 -15.33
N ALA A 77 -0.51 -39.15 -16.29
CA ALA A 77 0.54 -38.27 -16.77
C ALA A 77 0.00 -36.97 -17.40
N ARG A 78 -0.99 -37.06 -18.30
CA ARG A 78 -1.67 -35.89 -18.91
C ARG A 78 -2.36 -35.03 -17.84
N THR A 79 -3.02 -35.67 -16.88
CA THR A 79 -3.70 -34.98 -15.77
C THR A 79 -2.70 -34.22 -14.90
N THR A 80 -1.56 -34.84 -14.58
CA THR A 80 -0.49 -34.23 -13.77
C THR A 80 0.10 -33.00 -14.44
N GLN A 81 0.33 -33.03 -15.76
CA GLN A 81 0.84 -31.86 -16.48
C GLN A 81 -0.18 -30.71 -16.50
N GLN A 82 -1.45 -31.03 -16.74
CA GLN A 82 -2.53 -30.05 -16.74
C GLN A 82 -2.78 -29.47 -15.33
N SER A 83 -2.76 -30.31 -14.29
CA SER A 83 -3.00 -29.89 -12.91
C SER A 83 -1.83 -29.09 -12.33
N PHE A 84 -0.59 -29.36 -12.75
CA PHE A 84 0.58 -28.60 -12.31
C PHE A 84 0.54 -27.13 -12.80
N ASN A 85 0.29 -26.92 -14.09
CA ASN A 85 0.17 -25.57 -14.65
C ASN A 85 -1.01 -24.80 -14.03
N PHE A 86 -2.15 -25.47 -13.86
CA PHE A 86 -3.31 -24.88 -13.18
C PHE A 86 -3.00 -24.55 -11.71
N GLY A 87 -2.31 -25.44 -11.00
CA GLY A 87 -1.87 -25.21 -9.62
C GLY A 87 -0.94 -24.00 -9.50
N LEU A 88 -0.03 -23.80 -10.46
CA LEU A 88 0.84 -22.63 -10.48
C LEU A 88 0.06 -21.33 -10.70
N VAL A 89 -0.95 -21.35 -11.58
CA VAL A 89 -1.86 -20.21 -11.80
C VAL A 89 -2.64 -19.89 -10.52
N LEU A 90 -3.23 -20.90 -9.87
CA LEU A 90 -3.95 -20.72 -8.61
C LEU A 90 -3.03 -20.19 -7.50
N LEU A 91 -1.80 -20.69 -7.40
CA LEU A 91 -0.81 -20.18 -6.45
C LEU A 91 -0.51 -18.71 -6.71
N GLY A 92 -0.29 -18.33 -7.98
CA GLY A 92 -0.09 -16.94 -8.38
C GLY A 92 -1.26 -16.04 -7.97
N ILE A 93 -2.50 -16.47 -8.27
CA ILE A 93 -3.71 -15.74 -7.88
C ILE A 93 -3.81 -15.60 -6.36
N GLY A 94 -3.52 -16.67 -5.60
CA GLY A 94 -3.52 -16.63 -4.14
C GLY A 94 -2.51 -15.64 -3.57
N LEU A 95 -1.28 -15.65 -4.09
CA LEU A 95 -0.23 -14.71 -3.67
C LEU A 95 -0.60 -13.26 -4.01
N THR A 96 -1.06 -13.00 -5.24
CA THR A 96 -1.49 -11.66 -5.66
C THR A 96 -2.70 -11.17 -4.87
N GLY A 97 -3.68 -12.04 -4.63
CA GLY A 97 -4.85 -11.74 -3.80
C GLY A 97 -4.45 -11.42 -2.36
N GLY A 98 -3.52 -12.17 -1.77
CA GLY A 98 -2.99 -11.91 -0.43
C GLY A 98 -2.36 -10.52 -0.32
N VAL A 99 -1.52 -10.12 -1.27
CA VAL A 99 -0.92 -8.78 -1.31
C VAL A 99 -2.00 -7.69 -1.46
N ALA A 100 -2.98 -7.91 -2.33
CA ALA A 100 -4.08 -6.97 -2.53
C ALA A 100 -4.91 -6.75 -1.25
N VAL A 101 -5.17 -7.82 -0.47
CA VAL A 101 -5.86 -7.73 0.82
C VAL A 101 -5.07 -6.90 1.82
N VAL A 102 -3.75 -7.13 1.94
CA VAL A 102 -2.90 -6.35 2.86
C VAL A 102 -2.91 -4.86 2.49
N LEU A 103 -2.77 -4.55 1.20
CA LEU A 103 -2.83 -3.16 0.72
C LEU A 103 -4.19 -2.51 1.00
N TRP A 104 -5.27 -3.26 0.83
CA TRP A 104 -6.61 -2.77 1.13
C TRP A 104 -6.77 -2.42 2.62
N LEU A 105 -6.38 -3.32 3.52
CA LEU A 105 -6.53 -3.13 4.96
C LEU A 105 -5.64 -2.02 5.52
N GLU A 106 -4.40 -1.89 5.03
CA GLU A 106 -3.43 -0.93 5.57
C GLU A 106 -3.48 0.45 4.91
N VAL A 107 -3.75 0.54 3.60
CA VAL A 107 -3.61 1.79 2.83
C VAL A 107 -4.94 2.39 2.42
N PHE A 108 -5.85 1.57 1.90
CA PHE A 108 -7.10 2.06 1.32
C PHE A 108 -8.26 2.07 2.30
N SER A 109 -8.17 1.30 3.40
CA SER A 109 -9.17 1.32 4.45
C SER A 109 -9.30 2.71 5.05
N THR A 110 -10.54 3.15 5.23
CA THR A 110 -10.84 4.38 5.99
C THR A 110 -10.32 4.28 7.41
N ASP A 111 -10.24 3.07 7.98
CA ASP A 111 -9.76 2.81 9.34
C ASP A 111 -8.22 2.71 9.42
N SER A 112 -7.51 3.02 8.34
CA SER A 112 -6.05 3.05 8.35
C SER A 112 -5.49 4.21 9.18
N LYS A 113 -4.31 4.01 9.75
CA LYS A 113 -3.56 5.02 10.53
C LYS A 113 -3.36 6.31 9.74
N THR A 114 -3.05 6.19 8.46
CA THR A 114 -2.81 7.32 7.54
C THR A 114 -4.11 8.07 7.25
N ALA A 115 -5.24 7.36 7.08
CA ALA A 115 -6.54 8.00 6.91
C ALA A 115 -6.96 8.79 8.15
N HIS A 116 -6.75 8.25 9.36
CA HIS A 116 -6.99 9.00 10.61
C HIS A 116 -6.08 10.22 10.74
N PHE A 117 -4.79 10.09 10.39
CA PHE A 117 -3.85 11.20 10.39
C PHE A 117 -4.28 12.32 9.43
N ASN A 118 -4.61 11.99 8.18
CA ASN A 118 -5.03 12.98 7.19
C ASN A 118 -6.30 13.69 7.63
N ARG A 119 -7.30 12.94 8.11
CA ARG A 119 -8.56 13.51 8.63
C ARG A 119 -8.31 14.46 9.81
N ALA A 120 -7.46 14.07 10.77
CA ALA A 120 -7.12 14.92 11.91
C ALA A 120 -6.34 16.18 11.49
N ALA A 121 -5.34 16.03 10.59
CA ALA A 121 -4.58 17.16 10.07
C ALA A 121 -5.46 18.15 9.31
N ASP A 122 -6.42 17.66 8.52
CA ASP A 122 -7.35 18.51 7.78
C ASP A 122 -8.34 19.23 8.71
N ARG A 123 -8.75 18.61 9.83
CA ARG A 123 -9.53 19.29 10.89
C ARG A 123 -8.73 20.41 11.53
N ILE A 124 -7.47 20.16 11.90
CA ILE A 124 -6.56 21.21 12.44
C ILE A 124 -6.37 22.35 11.45
N ARG A 125 -6.19 22.05 10.15
CA ARG A 125 -6.09 23.07 9.09
C ARG A 125 -7.41 23.81 8.85
N ALA A 126 -8.55 23.20 9.13
CA ALA A 126 -9.85 23.83 8.93
C ALA A 126 -10.19 24.83 10.06
N ASP A 127 -9.75 24.57 11.28
CA ASP A 127 -10.04 25.43 12.43
C ASP A 127 -9.28 26.77 12.34
N PRO A 128 -9.99 27.92 12.34
CA PRO A 128 -9.35 29.24 12.31
C PRO A 128 -8.46 29.50 13.53
N LYS A 129 -8.81 29.01 14.73
CA LYS A 129 -8.01 29.24 15.94
C LYS A 129 -6.67 28.51 15.87
N CYS A 130 -6.66 27.26 15.38
CA CYS A 130 -5.42 26.53 15.17
C CYS A 130 -4.52 27.23 14.16
N ARG A 131 -5.10 27.73 13.06
CA ARG A 131 -4.36 28.50 12.05
C ARG A 131 -3.75 29.75 12.67
N GLU A 132 -4.52 30.53 13.41
CA GLU A 132 -4.03 31.74 14.07
C GLU A 132 -2.88 31.44 15.04
N ILE A 133 -3.00 30.41 15.87
CA ILE A 133 -1.94 30.02 16.82
C ILE A 133 -0.65 29.60 16.08
N LEU A 134 -0.77 28.85 14.97
CA LEU A 134 0.39 28.29 14.26
C LEU A 134 1.05 29.29 13.30
N THR A 135 0.27 30.19 12.70
CA THR A 135 0.74 31.09 11.63
C THR A 135 0.90 32.52 12.13
N GLY A 136 0.26 32.88 13.24
CA GLY A 136 0.20 34.23 13.79
C GLY A 136 -0.78 35.15 13.06
N GLU A 137 -1.48 34.66 12.04
CA GLU A 137 -2.33 35.46 11.15
C GLU A 137 -3.75 34.85 11.10
N SER A 138 -4.78 35.65 11.38
CA SER A 138 -6.19 35.19 11.41
C SER A 138 -6.72 34.73 10.03
N MET A 139 -6.14 35.25 8.93
CA MET A 139 -6.55 34.92 7.55
C MET A 139 -5.59 33.97 6.80
N SER A 140 -4.71 33.23 7.50
CA SER A 140 -3.75 32.33 6.85
C SER A 140 -4.41 31.16 6.09
N HIS A 141 -3.88 30.65 4.99
CA HIS A 141 -4.52 29.55 4.25
C HIS A 141 -4.22 28.16 4.84
N LYS A 142 -5.04 27.15 4.52
CA LYS A 142 -4.83 25.74 4.94
C LYS A 142 -3.44 25.20 4.58
N ARG A 143 -2.84 25.70 3.49
CA ARG A 143 -1.53 25.28 2.97
C ARG A 143 -0.35 25.80 3.80
N ASP A 144 -0.58 26.80 4.65
CA ASP A 144 0.47 27.42 5.47
C ASP A 144 0.79 26.58 6.71
N VAL A 145 -0.01 25.54 6.98
CA VAL A 145 0.17 24.59 8.08
C VAL A 145 0.59 23.22 7.54
N GLN A 146 1.84 22.87 7.80
CA GLN A 146 2.41 21.56 7.49
C GLN A 146 2.16 20.59 8.65
N ALA A 147 1.90 19.33 8.33
CA ALA A 147 1.69 18.26 9.32
C ALA A 147 2.55 17.06 8.96
N TYR A 148 3.18 16.44 9.96
CA TYR A 148 4.14 15.38 9.74
C TYR A 148 4.32 14.48 10.97
N GLY A 149 4.79 13.24 10.76
CA GLY A 149 5.04 12.26 11.82
C GLY A 149 6.30 12.54 12.65
N GLU A 150 6.73 11.57 13.45
CA GLU A 150 7.89 11.68 14.32
C GLU A 150 9.20 11.94 13.54
N PRO A 151 10.07 12.84 14.03
CA PRO A 151 11.39 13.02 13.46
C PRO A 151 12.25 11.77 13.73
N SER A 152 12.98 11.30 12.73
CA SER A 152 14.02 10.27 12.93
C SER A 152 15.37 10.92 13.24
N TRP A 153 16.13 10.30 14.14
CA TRP A 153 17.51 10.68 14.43
C TRP A 153 18.47 10.39 13.26
N SER A 154 18.15 9.42 12.41
CA SER A 154 18.99 9.06 11.28
C SER A 154 18.76 9.98 10.08
N ARG A 155 19.84 10.58 9.55
CA ARG A 155 19.82 11.40 8.33
C ARG A 155 19.37 10.62 7.08
N TRP A 156 19.50 9.29 7.11
CA TRP A 156 19.03 8.41 6.03
C TRP A 156 17.51 8.12 6.17
N ALA A 157 17.00 8.04 7.39
CA ALA A 157 15.59 7.75 7.66
C ALA A 157 14.75 9.03 7.73
N ARG A 158 14.74 9.84 6.66
CA ARG A 158 13.93 11.07 6.56
C ARG A 158 12.43 10.82 6.46
N ASN A 159 11.98 9.57 6.37
CA ASN A 159 10.56 9.24 6.41
C ASN A 159 10.03 9.40 7.84
N ARG A 160 9.16 10.40 8.04
CA ARG A 160 8.55 10.71 9.33
C ARG A 160 7.39 9.74 9.58
N ARG A 161 7.61 8.73 10.43
CA ARG A 161 6.58 7.73 10.76
C ARG A 161 5.52 8.36 11.66
N ILE A 162 4.25 8.05 11.39
CA ILE A 162 3.15 8.47 12.27
C ILE A 162 3.13 7.56 13.51
N ALA A 163 3.33 8.14 14.69
CA ALA A 163 3.26 7.41 15.94
C ALA A 163 1.80 7.18 16.33
N SER A 164 1.40 5.92 16.27
CA SER A 164 0.07 5.45 16.62
C SER A 164 0.17 4.20 17.49
N ARG A 165 -0.73 4.09 18.48
CA ARG A 165 -0.89 2.94 19.37
C ARG A 165 -2.37 2.58 19.40
N PHE A 166 -2.66 1.31 19.11
CA PHE A 166 -3.98 0.72 19.29
C PHE A 166 -3.98 -0.06 20.59
N GLU A 167 -5.02 0.10 21.39
CA GLU A 167 -5.20 -0.58 22.67
C GLU A 167 -6.67 -0.99 22.79
N THR A 168 -6.92 -2.25 23.13
CA THR A 168 -8.29 -2.75 23.31
C THR A 168 -8.54 -2.93 24.79
N ASP A 169 -9.58 -2.27 25.30
CA ASP A 169 -9.99 -2.41 26.71
C ASP A 169 -10.71 -3.75 26.95
N ARG A 170 -10.84 -4.15 28.22
CA ARG A 170 -11.57 -5.35 28.64
C ARG A 170 -13.03 -5.36 28.19
N ALA A 171 -13.62 -4.18 28.02
CA ALA A 171 -14.98 -4.01 27.50
C ALA A 171 -15.07 -4.19 25.96
N GLY A 172 -13.96 -4.48 25.28
CA GLY A 172 -13.91 -4.61 23.82
C GLY A 172 -13.91 -3.28 23.08
N VAL A 173 -13.69 -2.16 23.77
CA VAL A 173 -13.55 -0.84 23.15
C VAL A 173 -12.12 -0.67 22.64
N GLU A 174 -11.98 -0.32 21.37
CA GLU A 174 -10.67 -0.04 20.78
C GLU A 174 -10.33 1.44 20.95
N HIS A 175 -9.11 1.70 21.41
CA HIS A 175 -8.55 3.02 21.62
C HIS A 175 -7.43 3.25 20.62
N LEU A 176 -7.53 4.31 19.84
CA LEU A 176 -6.47 4.79 18.97
C LEU A 176 -5.86 6.05 19.59
N HIS A 177 -4.62 5.92 20.05
CA HIS A 177 -3.79 7.04 20.46
C HIS A 177 -2.83 7.38 19.33
N MET A 178 -2.83 8.63 18.90
CA MET A 178 -1.92 9.10 17.87
C MET A 178 -1.40 10.48 18.23
N HIS A 179 -0.14 10.75 17.89
CA HIS A 179 0.37 12.10 17.94
C HIS A 179 1.22 12.38 16.70
N PHE A 180 1.22 13.65 16.31
CA PHE A 180 1.99 14.13 15.18
C PHE A 180 2.33 15.60 15.36
N TYR A 181 3.26 16.09 14.57
CA TYR A 181 3.74 17.46 14.66
C TYR A 181 3.12 18.31 13.58
N VAL A 182 2.85 19.57 13.92
CA VAL A 182 2.37 20.58 13.00
C VAL A 182 3.29 21.80 13.06
N GLU A 183 3.48 22.43 11.91
CA GLU A 183 4.36 23.57 11.74
C GLU A 183 3.65 24.63 10.91
N GLY A 184 3.52 25.81 11.48
CA GLY A 184 3.17 27.02 10.76
C GLY A 184 4.35 27.99 10.71
N LYS A 185 4.13 29.14 10.07
CA LYS A 185 5.14 30.19 9.91
C LYS A 185 5.63 30.76 11.25
N ALA A 186 4.76 30.84 12.26
CA ALA A 186 5.08 31.45 13.55
C ALA A 186 5.45 30.43 14.62
N ALA A 187 4.76 29.28 14.66
CA ALA A 187 4.92 28.30 15.72
C ALA A 187 4.90 26.85 15.23
N LYS A 188 5.50 25.97 16.04
CA LYS A 188 5.44 24.52 15.88
C LYS A 188 4.72 23.93 17.08
N GLY A 189 3.91 22.92 16.84
CA GLY A 189 3.13 22.26 17.88
C GLY A 189 3.06 20.75 17.69
N THR A 190 2.53 20.10 18.72
CA THR A 190 2.21 18.67 18.71
C THR A 190 0.71 18.53 18.82
N VAL A 191 0.12 17.73 17.93
CA VAL A 191 -1.28 17.36 17.99
C VAL A 191 -1.39 16.02 18.69
N HIS A 192 -2.24 15.95 19.70
CA HIS A 192 -2.61 14.72 20.39
C HIS A 192 -4.02 14.32 19.99
N LEU A 193 -4.18 13.07 19.58
CA LEU A 193 -5.43 12.47 19.17
C LEU A 193 -5.69 11.23 20.02
N HIS A 194 -6.92 11.14 20.52
CA HIS A 194 -7.48 9.94 21.12
C HIS A 194 -8.85 9.68 20.51
N MET A 195 -8.98 8.53 19.88
CA MET A 195 -10.24 8.02 19.35
C MET A 195 -10.64 6.75 20.06
N THR A 196 -11.94 6.49 20.12
CA THR A 196 -12.52 5.24 20.61
C THR A 196 -13.47 4.65 19.60
N ARG A 197 -13.51 3.33 19.53
CA ARG A 197 -14.46 2.57 18.72
C ARG A 197 -15.10 1.50 19.58
N ARG A 198 -16.43 1.47 19.61
CA ARG A 198 -17.17 0.34 20.20
C ARG A 198 -17.32 -0.77 19.16
N PRO A 199 -17.52 -2.04 19.59
CA PRO A 199 -17.80 -3.12 18.65
C PRO A 199 -19.00 -2.79 17.76
N GLY A 200 -18.80 -2.74 16.45
CA GLY A 200 -19.84 -2.44 15.47
C GLY A 200 -20.06 -0.95 15.17
N GLU A 201 -19.34 -0.05 15.83
CA GLU A 201 -19.36 1.38 15.55
C GLU A 201 -18.07 1.83 14.82
N ASP A 202 -18.05 3.08 14.37
CA ASP A 202 -16.87 3.73 13.80
C ASP A 202 -16.02 4.41 14.87
N PHE A 203 -14.79 4.80 14.53
CA PHE A 203 -13.93 5.57 15.43
C PHE A 203 -14.47 6.99 15.65
N GLU A 204 -14.72 7.31 16.90
CA GLU A 204 -15.13 8.64 17.35
C GLU A 204 -13.99 9.35 18.09
N TYR A 205 -13.89 10.67 17.92
CA TYR A 205 -12.91 11.49 18.62
C TYR A 205 -13.33 11.69 20.08
N GLN A 206 -12.53 11.18 21.01
CA GLN A 206 -12.66 11.54 22.43
C GLN A 206 -11.91 12.84 22.72
N MET A 207 -10.76 13.00 22.08
CA MET A 207 -9.90 14.17 22.24
C MET A 207 -9.14 14.46 20.94
N LEU A 208 -9.19 15.71 20.50
CA LEU A 208 -8.29 16.27 19.51
C LEU A 208 -7.76 17.59 20.04
N ALA A 209 -6.47 17.63 20.36
CA ALA A 209 -5.86 18.79 21.01
C ALA A 209 -4.56 19.21 20.32
N LEU A 210 -4.38 20.52 20.16
CA LEU A 210 -3.16 21.15 19.69
C LEU A 210 -2.39 21.73 20.88
N ASP A 211 -1.14 21.30 21.02
CA ASP A 211 -0.21 21.76 22.05
C ASP A 211 0.92 22.56 21.38
N VAL A 212 1.03 23.84 21.73
CA VAL A 212 2.07 24.74 21.22
C VAL A 212 2.88 25.25 22.41
N PRO A 213 4.22 25.10 22.40
CA PRO A 213 5.06 25.56 23.50
C PRO A 213 4.82 27.04 23.82
N GLY A 214 4.54 27.35 25.09
CA GLY A 214 4.28 28.71 25.55
C GLY A 214 2.84 29.20 25.39
N GLN A 215 1.93 28.36 24.89
CA GLN A 215 0.50 28.63 24.82
C GLN A 215 -0.28 27.57 25.60
N GLN A 216 -1.51 27.91 26.00
CA GLN A 216 -2.40 26.92 26.61
C GLN A 216 -2.84 25.90 25.55
N ARG A 217 -2.83 24.61 25.90
CA ARG A 217 -3.31 23.53 25.03
C ARG A 217 -4.74 23.83 24.56
N TYR A 218 -4.93 23.86 23.25
CA TYR A 218 -6.20 24.14 22.62
C TYR A 218 -6.90 22.83 22.23
N TYR A 219 -8.12 22.62 22.70
CA TYR A 219 -8.93 21.43 22.42
C TYR A 219 -9.93 21.74 21.31
N LEU A 220 -9.85 21.04 20.19
CA LEU A 220 -10.86 21.09 19.13
C LEU A 220 -12.06 20.22 19.50
N GLU A 221 -11.76 19.02 19.98
CA GLU A 221 -12.76 18.05 20.41
C GLU A 221 -12.35 17.53 21.79
N ASN A 222 -13.31 17.53 22.72
CA ASN A 222 -13.12 17.02 24.07
C ASN A 222 -14.44 16.47 24.61
N ALA A 223 -14.75 15.23 24.23
CA ALA A 223 -15.94 14.53 24.71
C ALA A 223 -15.83 14.24 26.22
N SER A 224 -14.61 13.98 26.72
CA SER A 224 -14.36 13.65 28.13
C SER A 224 -14.60 14.81 29.11
N SER A 225 -14.34 16.07 28.71
CA SER A 225 -14.63 17.24 29.55
C SER A 225 -16.12 17.52 29.66
N THR A 226 -16.90 17.14 28.66
CA THR A 226 -18.34 17.39 28.61
C THR A 226 -19.09 16.49 29.60
N GLN A 227 -18.60 15.27 29.87
CA GLN A 227 -19.21 14.36 30.83
C GLN A 227 -18.90 14.67 32.31
N ARG A 228 -17.95 15.57 32.62
CA ARG A 228 -17.49 15.82 34.00
C ARG A 228 -18.31 16.85 34.81
N LYS A 229 -19.51 17.22 34.38
CA LYS A 229 -20.41 18.10 35.16
C LYS A 229 -21.63 17.38 35.72
N VAL A 230 -21.42 16.38 36.57
CA VAL A 230 -22.40 16.05 37.63
C VAL A 230 -21.83 16.59 38.93
N GLY A 231 -22.22 17.82 39.24
CA GLY A 231 -21.80 18.52 40.44
C GLY A 231 -22.40 17.87 41.68
N LYS A 232 -21.56 17.65 42.69
CA LYS A 232 -21.95 17.33 44.07
C LYS A 232 -22.76 18.52 44.61
N MET A 233 -24.08 18.41 44.61
CA MET A 233 -24.95 19.34 45.33
C MET A 233 -25.59 18.60 46.49
N PHE A 234 -25.42 19.13 47.71
CA PHE A 234 -26.06 18.65 48.94
C PHE A 234 -25.63 17.27 49.46
N GLY A 235 -24.35 16.90 49.28
CA GLY A 235 -23.79 15.71 49.93
C GLY A 235 -24.24 14.37 49.32
N VAL A 236 -25.09 14.38 48.29
CA VAL A 236 -25.54 13.17 47.59
C VAL A 236 -24.83 13.06 46.24
N ASN A 237 -24.31 11.88 45.94
CA ASN A 237 -23.74 11.53 44.64
C ASN A 237 -24.84 10.88 43.78
N TRP A 238 -25.14 11.47 42.62
CA TRP A 238 -26.21 11.01 41.72
C TRP A 238 -25.70 10.06 40.62
N ASN A 239 -24.48 9.54 40.73
CA ASN A 239 -23.91 8.62 39.75
C ASN A 239 -24.32 7.17 40.07
N ARG A 240 -25.42 6.70 39.48
CA ARG A 240 -25.87 5.30 39.50
C ARG A 240 -25.89 4.73 38.09
#